data_AF-A0A438C018-F1
#
_entry.id   AF-A0A438C018-F1
#
_cell.length_a   1.000
_cell.length_b   1.000
_cell.length_c   1.000
_cell.angle_alpha   90.00
_cell.angle_beta   90.00
_cell.angle_gamma   90.00
#
_symmetry.space_group_name_H-M   'P 1'
#
loop_
_entity.id
_entity.type
_entity.pdbx_description
1 polymer ?
#
loop_
_entity_poly.entity_id
_entity_poly.type
_entity_poly.pdbx_seq_one_letter_code
_entity_poly.pdbx_strand_id
1 'polypeptide(L)' 'MKHFNQEGIPEAVEHYTSALSINVESRPFCGNCLCNRAAAHQALGQIADAIADCSLAIALDGSYSKVCLK' A
#
# COMPACT_ATOMS: atom_id res chain seq x y z
N MET A 1 9.13 9.62 9.54
CA MET A 1 8.98 8.15 9.36
C MET A 1 8.47 7.60 10.68
N LYS A 2 7.23 7.09 10.74
CA LYS A 2 6.65 6.54 11.97
C LYS A 2 7.23 5.15 12.17
N HIS A 3 8.08 4.99 13.18
CA HIS A 3 8.55 3.68 13.63
C HIS A 3 7.36 2.92 14.23
N PHE A 4 6.76 2.01 13.48
CA PHE A 4 5.89 1.00 14.07
C PHE A 4 6.80 0.00 14.77
N ASN A 5 6.74 -0.02 16.11
CA ASN A 5 7.35 -1.05 16.91
C ASN A 5 6.80 -2.42 16.45
N GLN A 6 7.63 -3.46 16.48
CA GLN A 6 7.36 -4.77 15.87
C GLN A 6 6.06 -5.46 16.33
N GLU A 7 5.45 -4.97 17.41
CA GLU A 7 4.19 -5.48 17.97
C GLU A 7 2.92 -4.90 17.34
N GLY A 8 3.02 -3.83 16.54
CA GLY A 8 1.87 -3.15 15.91
C GLY A 8 1.79 -3.24 14.38
N ILE A 9 2.65 -4.06 13.76
CA ILE A 9 2.74 -4.19 12.31
C ILE A 9 1.48 -4.81 11.68
N PRO A 10 0.86 -5.87 12.24
CA PRO A 10 -0.38 -6.40 11.68
C PRO A 10 -1.55 -5.42 11.81
N GLU A 11 -1.68 -4.68 12.91
CA GLU A 11 -2.71 -3.63 13.01
C GLU A 11 -2.51 -2.51 12.00
N ALA A 12 -1.27 -2.18 11.66
CA ALA A 12 -0.99 -1.20 10.62
C ALA A 12 -1.55 -1.64 9.25
N VAL A 13 -1.41 -2.93 8.90
CA VAL A 13 -1.97 -3.48 7.65
C VAL A 13 -3.49 -3.35 7.61
N GLU A 14 -4.19 -3.71 8.69
CA GLU A 14 -5.65 -3.58 8.75
C GLU A 14 -6.10 -2.12 8.72
N HIS A 15 -5.39 -1.23 9.40
CA HIS A 15 -5.70 0.19 9.43
C HIS A 15 -5.54 0.84 8.04
N TYR A 16 -4.51 0.47 7.28
CA TYR A 16 -4.34 0.94 5.89
C TYR A 16 -5.36 0.32 4.94
N THR A 17 -5.72 -0.95 5.15
CA THR A 17 -6.77 -1.62 4.36
C THR A 17 -8.13 -0.95 4.55
N SER A 18 -8.48 -0.61 5.79
CA SER A 18 -9.70 0.13 6.10
C SER A 18 -9.67 1.55 5.53
N ALA A 19 -8.54 2.24 5.61
CA ALA A 19 -8.36 3.58 5.04
C ALA A 19 -8.54 3.59 3.51
N LEU A 20 -8.01 2.58 2.81
CA LEU A 20 -8.17 2.42 1.37
C LEU A 20 -9.63 2.15 0.97
N SER A 21 -10.39 1.43 1.78
CA SER A 21 -11.82 1.17 1.56
C SER A 21 -12.70 2.42 1.77
N ILE A 22 -12.29 3.35 2.64
CA ILE A 22 -13.08 4.55 2.97
C ILE A 22 -12.81 5.68 1.97
N ASN A 23 -11.57 5.85 1.51
CA ASN A 23 -11.18 6.99 0.69
C ASN A 23 -10.37 6.57 -0.53
N VAL A 24 -11.05 5.93 -1.48
CA VAL A 24 -10.49 5.44 -2.75
C VAL A 24 -10.37 6.54 -3.83
N GLU A 25 -11.05 7.68 -3.66
CA GLU A 25 -11.10 8.72 -4.69
C GLU A 25 -9.81 9.54 -4.78
N SER A 26 -9.04 9.65 -3.69
CA SER A 26 -7.80 10.41 -3.66
C SER A 26 -6.59 9.53 -4.02
N ARG A 27 -6.18 9.55 -5.30
CA ARG A 27 -5.00 8.81 -5.79
C ARG A 27 -3.72 9.05 -4.96
N PRO A 28 -3.36 10.28 -4.55
CA PRO A 28 -2.18 10.52 -3.72
C PRO A 28 -2.30 9.93 -2.32
N PHE A 29 -3.51 9.89 -1.76
CA PHE A 29 -3.78 9.27 -0.47
C PHE A 29 -3.65 7.75 -0.57
N CYS A 30 -4.28 7.13 -1.57
CA CYS A 30 -4.20 5.70 -1.82
C CYS A 30 -2.75 5.25 -2.04
N GLY A 31 -1.96 5.99 -2.83
CA GLY A 31 -0.54 5.70 -3.05
C GLY A 31 0.27 5.68 -1.75
N ASN A 32 0.07 6.67 -0.86
CA ASN A 32 0.73 6.70 0.44
C ASN A 32 0.29 5.54 1.36
N CYS A 33 -0.99 5.20 1.38
CA CYS A 33 -1.49 4.07 2.16
C CYS A 33 -0.90 2.74 1.68
N LEU A 34 -0.81 2.52 0.37
CA LEU A 34 -0.22 1.32 -0.22
C LEU A 34 1.28 1.23 0.08
N CYS A 35 2.03 2.32 -0.03
CA CYS A 35 3.46 2.32 0.33
C CYS A 35 3.69 1.96 1.81
N ASN A 36 2.87 2.49 2.71
CA ASN A 36 2.99 2.18 4.14
C ASN A 36 2.56 0.74 4.46
N ARG A 37 1.52 0.23 3.78
CA ARG A 37 1.08 -1.17 3.92
C ARG A 37 2.12 -2.15 3.36
N ALA A 38 2.77 -1.80 2.25
CA ALA A 38 3.88 -2.58 1.69
C ALA A 38 5.07 -2.69 2.67
N ALA A 39 5.43 -1.59 3.35
CA ALA A 39 6.49 -1.60 4.36
C ALA A 39 6.12 -2.49 5.57
N ALA A 40 4.85 -2.48 5.98
CA ALA A 40 4.35 -3.37 7.03
C ALA A 40 4.43 -4.85 6.61
N HIS A 41 3.97 -5.19 5.41
CA HIS A 41 4.10 -6.53 4.83
C HIS A 41 5.57 -6.98 4.73
N GLN A 42 6.47 -6.09 4.32
CA GLN A 42 7.90 -6.39 4.26
C GLN A 42 8.46 -6.74 5.64
N ALA A 43 8.08 -5.98 6.68
CA ALA A 43 8.52 -6.23 8.04
C ALA A 43 7.92 -7.52 8.66
N LEU A 44 6.78 -7.99 8.14
CA LEU A 44 6.18 -9.30 8.46
C LEU A 44 6.78 -10.47 7.65
N GLY A 45 7.70 -10.20 6.72
CA GLY A 45 8.22 -11.22 5.80
C GLY A 45 7.25 -11.60 4.67
N GLN A 46 6.15 -10.87 4.51
CA GLN A 46 5.13 -11.06 3.48
C GLN A 46 5.54 -10.33 2.19
N ILE A 47 6.61 -10.80 1.56
CA ILE A 47 7.21 -10.10 0.41
C ILE A 47 6.26 -10.04 -0.80
N ALA A 48 5.44 -11.08 -1.03
CA ALA A 48 4.48 -11.10 -2.13
C ALA A 48 3.43 -9.99 -2.01
N ASP A 49 2.87 -9.80 -0.81
CA ASP A 49 1.88 -8.75 -0.53
C ASP A 49 2.49 -7.36 -0.65
N ALA A 50 3.74 -7.19 -0.17
CA ALA A 50 4.47 -5.93 -0.34
C ALA A 50 4.68 -5.55 -1.82
N ILE A 51 4.99 -6.53 -2.67
CA ILE A 51 5.14 -6.31 -4.13
C ILE A 51 3.81 -5.92 -4.76
N ALA A 52 2.71 -6.58 -4.39
CA ALA A 52 1.38 -6.27 -4.90
C ALA A 52 0.99 -4.82 -4.55
N ASP A 53 1.20 -4.39 -3.31
CA ASP A 53 0.93 -3.02 -2.86
C ASP A 53 1.77 -1.97 -3.60
N CYS A 54 3.07 -2.22 -3.77
CA CYS A 54 3.94 -1.35 -4.56
C CYS A 54 3.48 -1.25 -6.02
N SER A 55 3.07 -2.37 -6.62
CA SER A 55 2.58 -2.41 -8.00
C SER A 55 1.31 -1.58 -8.16
N LEU A 56 0.40 -1.66 -7.18
CA LEU A 56 -0.84 -0.88 -7.17
C LEU A 56 -0.57 0.62 -6.95
N ALA A 57 0.38 0.97 -6.09
CA ALA A 57 0.80 2.36 -5.88
C ALA A 57 1.38 3.00 -7.16
N ILE A 58 2.23 2.26 -7.88
CA ILE A 58 2.82 2.69 -9.16
C ILE A 58 1.73 2.86 -10.24
N ALA A 59 0.73 1.98 -10.25
CA ALA A 59 -0.41 2.10 -11.16
C ALA A 59 -1.25 3.35 -10.87
N LEU A 60 -1.44 3.70 -9.60
CA LEU A 60 -2.20 4.88 -9.19
C LEU A 60 -1.48 6.20 -9.50
N ASP A 61 -0.15 6.23 -9.44
CA ASP A 61 0.68 7.40 -9.80
C ASP A 61 0.68 7.68 -11.33
N GLY A 62 -0.09 6.93 -12.11
CA GLY A 62 -0.31 7.18 -13.53
C GLY A 62 0.82 6.67 -14.44
N SER A 63 1.84 6.04 -13.88
CA SER A 63 2.94 5.46 -14.65
C SER A 63 2.56 4.15 -15.35
N TYR A 64 1.59 3.40 -14.81
CA TYR A 64 1.14 2.12 -15.39
C TYR A 64 -0.19 2.18 -16.17
N SER A 65 -0.93 3.30 -16.09
CA SER A 65 -2.26 3.46 -16.71
C SER A 65 -2.26 3.45 -18.24
N LYS A 66 -1.11 3.26 -18.90
CA LYS A 66 -0.99 3.22 -20.36
C LYS A 66 -0.62 1.87 -20.97
N VAL A 67 -0.33 0.83 -20.18
CA VAL A 67 0.28 -0.40 -20.74
C VAL A 67 -0.66 -1.62 -20.81
N CYS A 68 -1.80 -1.63 -20.12
CA CYS A 68 -2.72 -2.79 -20.11
C CYS A 68 -4.10 -2.56 -20.76
N LEU A 69 -4.20 -1.69 -21.78
CA LEU A 69 -5.37 -1.65 -22.68
C LEU A 69 -4.91 -1.34 -24.12
N LYS A 70 -4.57 -2.38 -24.87
CA LYS A 70 -4.57 -2.39 -26.34
C LYS A 70 -5.20 -3.69 -26.81
#